data_AF-A0A3S4VXA4-F1
#
_entry.id   AF-A0A3S4VXA4-F1
#
_cell.length_a   1.000
_cell.length_b   1.000
_cell.length_c   1.000
_cell.angle_alpha   90.00
_cell.angle_beta   90.00
_cell.angle_gamma   90.00
#
_symmetry.space_group_name_H-M   'P 1'
#
loop_
_entity.id
_entity.type
_entity.pdbx_description
1 polymer ?
#
loop_
_entity_poly.entity_id
_entity_poly.type
_entity_poly.pdbx_seq_one_letter_code
_entity_poly.pdbx_strand_id
1 'polypeptide(L)'
;MSTGTSQNPVVADSADIRRFTTAAAAHGDVSTDERVLADRGRDYWGVGGVADVLLRPHRRDDIAPILRLAAEYHLAVVPRGGASNCSGGMMPTAGRVLLDMSGLNQILHVDAEKRCARVEPGVINSDLQAALVPYGLCFSPDPVSAHLATVAGNIIENAGGPHALKYGVTYNHILSVDVVLADGSARTFTADDDGPDLLGVLIGSEGTLGIITEATVALRPIAGVTHSLMGAFASARDAADTIAAVIATGVVPAAVEWLDRAGIAGLQQFYDTGYPLDADSIVLIDLEGTVAEVARDQSTVDRVLRERATEVRVAEDEQDRDALWYGRLNAPNSVVQSGKGFFIGDVTVPRDRIPEMQEAIQATAARHSDGLLFIAVCGHAGDGDLHPTTFYDKDNPLAASALEAANNEIVEAALELGGTITGEHGVGTEKIQFMTKRFTPVELAAQRAIKKAFDPAGLLNPGIMLPEESADEPDAGAFRAAVRDALTRDLAPDSDLPLTTGDNTDITVNLGNLSLVVGADATIEAINRYLDEYGVTCAAIPTSGTDRAIGELVATAAGAERDHIRHALLGADVTVIDGQSPARFGAETMKDVAGYDTKRLYISARGAFGALRSLIFKISVSA
;
A
#
# COMPACT_ATOMS: atom_id res chain seq x y z
N MET A 1 24.20 7.20 -15.31
CA MET A 1 25.69 7.07 -15.42
C MET A 1 26.33 7.43 -14.08
N SER A 2 27.47 6.81 -13.78
CA SER A 2 28.29 6.88 -12.56
C SER A 2 27.81 6.03 -11.39
N THR A 3 28.13 4.73 -11.49
CA THR A 3 28.13 3.75 -10.40
C THR A 3 29.20 4.13 -9.37
N GLY A 4 28.78 4.86 -8.34
CA GLY A 4 29.49 4.89 -7.06
C GLY A 4 29.49 3.47 -6.48
N THR A 5 30.59 3.11 -5.82
CA THR A 5 30.87 1.77 -5.28
C THR A 5 29.75 1.29 -4.35
N SER A 6 28.85 0.48 -4.88
CA SER A 6 27.90 -0.29 -4.09
C SER A 6 28.68 -1.18 -3.13
N GLN A 7 28.24 -1.25 -1.87
CA GLN A 7 28.48 -2.47 -1.09
C GLN A 7 27.63 -3.56 -1.75
N ASN A 8 28.14 -4.15 -2.83
CA ASN A 8 27.56 -5.36 -3.40
C ASN A 8 27.52 -6.40 -2.27
N PRO A 9 26.38 -7.07 -2.04
CA PRO A 9 26.39 -8.26 -1.21
C PRO A 9 27.48 -9.19 -1.76
N VAL A 10 28.24 -9.81 -0.85
CA VAL A 10 29.29 -10.78 -1.21
C VAL A 10 28.64 -11.79 -2.15
N VAL A 11 29.03 -11.77 -3.43
CA VAL A 11 28.55 -12.75 -4.40
C VAL A 11 29.02 -14.10 -3.87
N ALA A 12 28.08 -14.94 -3.45
CA ALA A 12 28.41 -16.25 -2.90
C ALA A 12 29.23 -17.05 -3.91
N ASP A 13 30.23 -17.78 -3.43
CA ASP A 13 31.00 -18.68 -4.30
C ASP A 13 30.05 -19.72 -4.89
N SER A 14 30.26 -20.07 -6.16
CA SER A 14 29.67 -21.23 -6.82
C SER A 14 29.64 -22.49 -5.94
N ALA A 15 30.62 -22.68 -5.05
CA ALA A 15 30.66 -23.78 -4.09
C ALA A 15 29.58 -23.67 -3.00
N ASP A 16 29.32 -22.48 -2.47
CA ASP A 16 28.29 -22.23 -1.47
C ASP A 16 26.90 -22.41 -2.07
N ILE A 17 26.68 -21.91 -3.28
CA ILE A 17 25.43 -22.14 -4.02
C ILE A 17 25.16 -23.64 -4.18
N ARG A 18 26.17 -24.43 -4.58
CA ARG A 18 26.01 -25.90 -4.73
C ARG A 18 25.71 -26.58 -3.39
N ARG A 19 26.38 -26.16 -2.31
CA ARG A 19 26.15 -26.71 -0.95
C ARG A 19 24.74 -26.40 -0.46
N PHE A 20 24.33 -25.13 -0.56
CA PHE A 20 22.97 -24.69 -0.26
C PHE A 20 21.94 -25.48 -1.07
N THR A 21 22.11 -25.54 -2.39
CA THR A 21 21.19 -26.25 -3.32
C THR A 21 21.02 -27.72 -2.91
N THR A 22 22.11 -28.39 -2.55
CA THR A 22 22.08 -29.80 -2.11
C THR A 22 21.35 -29.95 -0.77
N ALA A 23 21.61 -29.08 0.20
CA ALA A 23 20.97 -29.13 1.52
C ALA A 23 19.48 -28.74 1.46
N ALA A 24 19.15 -27.69 0.70
CA ALA A 24 17.81 -27.16 0.54
C ALA A 24 16.86 -28.11 -0.21
N ALA A 25 17.38 -29.07 -0.99
CA ALA A 25 16.59 -30.10 -1.66
C ALA A 25 15.81 -31.01 -0.68
N ALA A 26 16.16 -31.02 0.61
CA ALA A 26 15.37 -31.70 1.65
C ALA A 26 14.10 -30.93 2.05
N HIS A 27 13.95 -29.68 1.61
CA HIS A 27 12.96 -28.71 2.08
C HIS A 27 12.03 -28.17 0.97
N GLY A 28 12.15 -28.69 -0.25
CA GLY A 28 11.30 -28.26 -1.37
C GLY A 28 11.84 -28.70 -2.72
N ASP A 29 11.09 -28.37 -3.77
CA ASP A 29 11.57 -28.56 -5.14
C ASP A 29 12.66 -27.54 -5.43
N VAL A 30 13.79 -28.01 -5.95
CA VAL A 30 14.93 -27.18 -6.30
C VAL A 30 15.12 -27.17 -7.81
N SER A 31 15.33 -26.00 -8.39
CA SER A 31 15.68 -25.85 -9.80
C SER A 31 16.88 -24.92 -9.98
N THR A 32 17.86 -25.40 -10.75
CA THR A 32 18.97 -24.59 -11.29
C THR A 32 18.92 -24.56 -12.83
N ASP A 33 17.79 -24.94 -13.43
CA ASP A 33 17.59 -24.88 -14.88
C ASP A 33 17.47 -23.42 -15.33
N GLU A 34 18.36 -22.99 -16.24
CA GLU A 34 18.45 -21.60 -16.69
C GLU A 34 17.13 -21.08 -17.28
N ARG A 35 16.37 -21.94 -17.99
CA ARG A 35 15.10 -21.52 -18.59
C ARG A 35 14.02 -21.33 -17.52
N VAL A 36 13.96 -22.22 -16.53
CA VAL A 36 13.05 -22.06 -15.38
C VAL A 36 13.39 -20.80 -14.60
N LEU A 37 14.67 -20.55 -14.34
CA LEU A 37 15.12 -19.36 -13.60
C LEU A 37 14.82 -18.06 -14.36
N ALA A 38 15.04 -18.05 -15.68
CA ALA A 38 14.75 -16.88 -16.52
C ALA A 38 13.25 -16.58 -16.65
N ASP A 39 12.41 -17.62 -16.69
CA ASP A 39 10.95 -17.49 -16.75
C ASP A 39 10.38 -17.03 -15.40
N ARG A 40 10.79 -17.69 -14.31
CA ARG A 40 10.25 -17.43 -12.97
C ARG A 40 10.82 -16.17 -12.31
N GLY A 41 11.98 -15.72 -12.76
CA GLY A 41 12.63 -14.52 -12.27
C GLY A 41 12.05 -13.21 -12.83
N ARG A 42 11.03 -13.28 -13.69
CA ARG A 42 10.26 -12.13 -14.18
C ARG A 42 8.89 -12.03 -13.53
N ASP A 43 8.45 -10.80 -13.35
CA ASP A 43 7.06 -10.46 -13.00
C ASP A 43 6.13 -10.53 -14.22
N TYR A 44 4.85 -10.29 -13.98
CA TYR A 44 3.79 -10.29 -14.99
C TYR A 44 4.03 -9.30 -16.14
N TRP A 45 4.72 -8.20 -15.86
CA TRP A 45 5.01 -7.14 -16.83
C TRP A 45 6.31 -7.38 -17.61
N GLY A 46 7.05 -8.44 -17.25
CA GLY A 46 8.30 -8.86 -17.89
C GLY A 46 9.55 -8.21 -17.30
N VAL A 47 9.43 -7.49 -16.18
CA VAL A 47 10.56 -6.93 -15.43
C VAL A 47 11.09 -8.00 -14.47
N GLY A 48 12.40 -8.07 -14.27
CA GLY A 48 13.00 -9.08 -13.40
C GLY A 48 14.47 -9.36 -13.69
N GLY A 49 14.94 -10.48 -13.16
CA GLY A 49 16.32 -10.94 -13.36
C GLY A 49 16.44 -12.46 -13.22
N VAL A 50 17.66 -12.96 -13.03
CA VAL A 50 17.95 -14.40 -12.97
C VAL A 50 18.67 -14.70 -11.66
N ALA A 51 18.04 -15.50 -10.79
CA ALA A 51 18.63 -16.08 -9.60
C ALA A 51 19.51 -17.30 -9.94
N ASP A 52 20.34 -17.77 -9.01
CA ASP A 52 21.12 -19.00 -9.21
C ASP A 52 20.34 -20.27 -8.87
N VAL A 53 19.36 -20.15 -7.99
CA VAL A 53 18.54 -21.28 -7.55
C VAL A 53 17.12 -20.82 -7.27
N LEU A 54 16.15 -21.61 -7.74
CA LEU A 54 14.76 -21.52 -7.35
C LEU A 54 14.47 -22.64 -6.37
N LEU A 55 13.81 -22.30 -5.27
CA LEU A 55 13.35 -23.24 -4.26
C LEU A 55 11.86 -23.04 -4.01
N ARG A 56 11.10 -24.13 -4.10
CA ARG A 56 9.65 -24.16 -3.84
C ARG A 56 9.33 -25.12 -2.70
N PRO A 57 9.13 -24.60 -1.46
CA PRO A 57 8.69 -25.42 -0.33
C PRO A 57 7.22 -25.83 -0.46
N HIS A 58 6.86 -26.95 0.15
CA HIS A 58 5.49 -27.49 0.19
C HIS A 58 4.93 -27.63 1.61
N ARG A 59 5.73 -27.28 2.63
CA ARG A 59 5.30 -27.32 4.03
C ARG A 59 5.85 -26.09 4.76
N ARG A 60 5.03 -25.54 5.65
CA ARG A 60 5.41 -24.40 6.50
C ARG A 60 6.72 -24.64 7.27
N ASP A 61 6.92 -25.86 7.76
CA ASP A 61 8.10 -26.23 8.54
C ASP A 61 9.42 -26.22 7.73
N ASP A 62 9.35 -26.14 6.40
CA ASP A 62 10.52 -26.08 5.54
C ASP A 62 11.16 -24.68 5.51
N ILE A 63 10.42 -23.62 5.80
CA ILE A 63 10.88 -22.23 5.66
C ILE A 63 12.02 -21.89 6.63
N ALA A 64 11.89 -22.28 7.91
CA ALA A 64 12.92 -22.01 8.91
C ALA A 64 14.28 -22.68 8.60
N PRO A 65 14.34 -23.98 8.27
CA PRO A 65 15.57 -24.60 7.76
C PRO A 65 16.16 -23.88 6.54
N ILE A 66 15.32 -23.48 5.57
CA ILE A 66 15.77 -22.77 4.36
C ILE A 66 16.47 -21.45 4.73
N LEU A 67 15.86 -20.64 5.59
CA LEU A 67 16.47 -19.35 5.99
C LEU A 67 17.74 -19.54 6.81
N ARG A 68 17.84 -20.57 7.66
CA ARG A 68 19.09 -20.89 8.37
C ARG A 68 20.21 -21.30 7.41
N LEU A 69 19.90 -22.12 6.41
CA LEU A 69 20.86 -22.48 5.37
C LEU A 69 21.27 -21.25 4.56
N ALA A 70 20.33 -20.39 4.20
CA ALA A 70 20.61 -19.14 3.49
C ALA A 70 21.56 -18.24 4.30
N ALA A 71 21.33 -18.12 5.61
CA ALA A 71 22.20 -17.39 6.52
C ALA A 71 23.60 -18.04 6.65
N GLU A 72 23.68 -19.37 6.77
CA GLU A 72 24.93 -20.14 6.85
C GLU A 72 25.81 -19.94 5.61
N TYR A 73 25.19 -19.93 4.42
CA TYR A 73 25.89 -19.80 3.13
C TYR A 73 25.91 -18.35 2.60
N HIS A 74 25.44 -17.38 3.38
CA HIS A 74 25.35 -15.97 3.00
C HIS A 74 24.62 -15.72 1.67
N LEU A 75 23.55 -16.48 1.42
CA LEU A 75 22.72 -16.35 0.22
C LEU A 75 21.50 -15.49 0.54
N ALA A 76 21.34 -14.42 -0.23
CA ALA A 76 20.13 -13.61 -0.14
C ALA A 76 18.92 -14.36 -0.69
N VAL A 77 17.75 -14.12 -0.09
CA VAL A 77 16.49 -14.76 -0.43
C VAL A 77 15.51 -13.70 -0.94
N VAL A 78 15.00 -13.92 -2.16
CA VAL A 78 13.96 -13.09 -2.77
C VAL A 78 12.65 -13.88 -2.73
N PRO A 79 11.67 -13.48 -1.91
CA PRO A 79 10.37 -14.15 -1.89
C PRO A 79 9.61 -13.89 -3.19
N ARG A 80 8.88 -14.91 -3.64
CA ARG A 80 8.01 -14.84 -4.81
C ARG A 80 6.64 -15.42 -4.49
N GLY A 81 5.60 -14.59 -4.62
CA GLY A 81 4.20 -15.01 -4.66
C GLY A 81 3.71 -15.14 -6.10
N GLY A 82 2.64 -14.43 -6.46
CA GLY A 82 2.11 -14.35 -7.83
C GLY A 82 3.01 -13.61 -8.83
N ALA A 83 3.88 -12.73 -8.34
CA ALA A 83 4.70 -11.81 -9.14
C ALA A 83 3.88 -10.87 -10.05
N SER A 84 2.81 -10.30 -9.50
CA SER A 84 2.00 -9.25 -10.13
C SER A 84 2.45 -7.83 -9.77
N ASN A 85 3.54 -7.67 -9.01
CA ASN A 85 4.07 -6.37 -8.56
C ASN A 85 4.39 -5.43 -9.74
N CYS A 86 4.32 -4.11 -9.51
CA CYS A 86 4.61 -3.07 -10.49
C CYS A 86 5.85 -2.22 -10.14
N SER A 87 6.45 -2.46 -8.97
CA SER A 87 7.56 -1.66 -8.41
C SER A 87 8.94 -2.27 -8.63
N GLY A 88 9.01 -3.50 -9.15
CA GLY A 88 10.23 -4.29 -9.09
C GLY A 88 10.55 -4.72 -7.65
N GLY A 89 9.52 -5.04 -6.86
CA GLY A 89 9.67 -5.62 -5.51
C GLY A 89 10.22 -7.05 -5.55
N MET A 90 10.03 -7.78 -6.66
CA MET A 90 10.61 -9.10 -6.91
C MET A 90 11.75 -9.00 -7.93
N MET A 91 12.98 -8.78 -7.45
CA MET A 91 14.15 -8.60 -8.31
C MET A 91 15.28 -9.59 -8.00
N PRO A 92 15.19 -10.85 -8.48
CA PRO A 92 16.26 -11.81 -8.35
C PRO A 92 17.46 -11.45 -9.22
N THR A 93 18.65 -11.57 -8.68
CA THR A 93 19.92 -11.44 -9.41
C THR A 93 20.84 -12.61 -9.06
N ALA A 94 21.97 -12.73 -9.76
CA ALA A 94 22.99 -13.73 -9.45
C ALA A 94 23.45 -13.60 -7.98
N GLY A 95 23.72 -14.74 -7.34
CA GLY A 95 24.03 -14.88 -5.92
C GLY A 95 22.81 -14.97 -5.00
N ARG A 96 21.58 -15.06 -5.56
CA ARG A 96 20.33 -15.09 -4.78
C ARG A 96 19.55 -16.39 -4.96
N VAL A 97 18.75 -16.71 -3.95
CA VAL A 97 17.72 -17.75 -3.93
C VAL A 97 16.39 -17.09 -4.26
N LEU A 98 15.70 -17.57 -5.30
CA LEU A 98 14.31 -17.22 -5.55
C LEU A 98 13.42 -18.22 -4.79
N LEU A 99 12.75 -17.75 -3.74
CA LEU A 99 11.89 -18.58 -2.88
C LEU A 99 10.44 -18.48 -3.36
N ASP A 100 10.00 -19.48 -4.13
CA ASP A 100 8.67 -19.56 -4.71
C ASP A 100 7.67 -20.14 -3.69
N MET A 101 6.77 -19.29 -3.18
CA MET A 101 5.80 -19.65 -2.14
C MET A 101 4.54 -20.33 -2.70
N SER A 102 4.46 -20.58 -4.01
CA SER A 102 3.27 -21.18 -4.65
C SER A 102 2.97 -22.61 -4.21
N GLY A 103 3.91 -23.31 -3.57
CA GLY A 103 3.69 -24.63 -2.98
C GLY A 103 2.92 -24.63 -1.66
N LEU A 104 2.74 -23.46 -1.03
CA LEU A 104 1.97 -23.24 0.19
C LEU A 104 0.70 -22.45 -0.14
N ASN A 105 -0.31 -23.12 -0.69
CA ASN A 105 -1.50 -22.49 -1.29
C ASN A 105 -2.84 -23.02 -0.76
N GLN A 106 -2.87 -23.57 0.45
CA GLN A 106 -4.08 -24.11 1.05
C GLN A 106 -4.86 -23.06 1.85
N ILE A 107 -6.18 -23.06 1.69
CA ILE A 107 -7.09 -22.44 2.65
C ILE A 107 -7.26 -23.42 3.81
N LEU A 108 -6.66 -23.09 4.95
CA LEU A 108 -6.54 -24.00 6.10
C LEU A 108 -7.85 -24.11 6.87
N HIS A 109 -8.55 -22.98 7.05
CA HIS A 109 -9.82 -22.94 7.80
C HIS A 109 -10.62 -21.68 7.46
N VAL A 110 -11.95 -21.81 7.38
CA VAL A 110 -12.89 -20.68 7.30
C VAL A 110 -13.83 -20.77 8.51
N ASP A 111 -13.84 -19.73 9.34
CA ASP A 111 -14.74 -19.56 10.47
C ASP A 111 -15.76 -18.48 10.09
N ALA A 112 -16.93 -18.90 9.59
CA ALA A 112 -17.98 -17.99 9.13
C ALA A 112 -18.66 -17.24 10.29
N GLU A 113 -18.68 -17.82 11.49
CA GLU A 113 -19.28 -17.19 12.67
C GLU A 113 -18.40 -16.02 13.15
N LYS A 114 -17.08 -16.24 13.23
CA LYS A 114 -16.11 -15.20 13.58
C LYS A 114 -15.70 -14.31 12.40
N ARG A 115 -16.11 -14.67 11.19
CA ARG A 115 -15.77 -13.99 9.94
C ARG A 115 -14.25 -13.85 9.78
N CYS A 116 -13.54 -14.97 9.87
CA CYS A 116 -12.11 -15.02 9.58
C CYS A 116 -11.74 -16.27 8.79
N ALA A 117 -10.61 -16.22 8.09
CA ALA A 117 -10.03 -17.38 7.43
C ALA A 117 -8.53 -17.47 7.73
N ARG A 118 -8.04 -18.70 7.92
CA ARG A 118 -6.61 -19.02 8.01
C ARG A 118 -6.16 -19.57 6.67
N VAL A 119 -5.10 -18.99 6.11
CA VAL A 119 -4.64 -19.29 4.75
C VAL A 119 -3.12 -19.37 4.69
N GLU A 120 -2.62 -20.23 3.82
CA GLU A 120 -1.21 -20.27 3.44
C GLU A 120 -0.85 -19.10 2.50
N PRO A 121 0.43 -18.67 2.44
CA PRO A 121 0.86 -17.44 1.77
C PRO A 121 0.61 -17.41 0.26
N GLY A 122 0.63 -18.56 -0.39
CA GLY A 122 0.48 -18.74 -1.83
C GLY A 122 -0.97 -18.89 -2.30
N VAL A 123 -1.97 -18.80 -1.42
CA VAL A 123 -3.39 -18.77 -1.82
C VAL A 123 -3.61 -17.55 -2.73
N ILE A 124 -4.15 -17.76 -3.93
CA ILE A 124 -4.52 -16.68 -4.85
C ILE A 124 -5.74 -15.95 -4.29
N ASN A 125 -5.74 -14.62 -4.35
CA ASN A 125 -6.82 -13.80 -3.79
C ASN A 125 -8.19 -14.21 -4.35
N SER A 126 -8.32 -14.34 -5.67
CA SER A 126 -9.60 -14.77 -6.30
C SER A 126 -10.06 -16.15 -5.87
N ASP A 127 -9.13 -17.07 -5.57
CA ASP A 127 -9.48 -18.42 -5.10
C ASP A 127 -10.02 -18.38 -3.67
N LEU A 128 -9.46 -17.52 -2.82
CA LEU A 128 -10.02 -17.24 -1.49
C LEU A 128 -11.41 -16.61 -1.62
N GLN A 129 -11.58 -15.60 -2.46
CA GLN A 129 -12.89 -14.98 -2.69
C GLN A 129 -13.94 -16.01 -3.09
N ALA A 130 -13.63 -16.88 -4.08
CA ALA A 130 -14.53 -17.93 -4.55
C ALA A 130 -14.89 -18.94 -3.44
N ALA A 131 -13.94 -19.30 -2.59
CA ALA A 131 -14.17 -20.20 -1.46
C ALA A 131 -15.07 -19.61 -0.37
N LEU A 132 -15.17 -18.27 -0.29
CA LEU A 132 -15.96 -17.55 0.72
C LEU A 132 -17.41 -17.31 0.31
N VAL A 133 -17.72 -17.34 -1.00
CA VAL A 133 -19.08 -17.14 -1.54
C VAL A 133 -20.15 -18.01 -0.88
N PRO A 134 -19.95 -19.33 -0.64
CA PRO A 134 -20.97 -20.17 0.02
C PRO A 134 -21.34 -19.73 1.44
N TYR A 135 -20.46 -18.95 2.10
CA TYR A 135 -20.69 -18.40 3.43
C TYR A 135 -21.31 -17.00 3.41
N GLY A 136 -21.51 -16.41 2.23
CA GLY A 136 -21.95 -15.02 2.09
C GLY A 136 -20.91 -14.00 2.55
N LEU A 137 -19.63 -14.39 2.52
CA LEU A 137 -18.50 -13.58 2.98
C LEU A 137 -17.54 -13.27 1.83
N CYS A 138 -16.72 -12.24 2.00
CA CYS A 138 -15.59 -11.92 1.13
C CYS A 138 -14.40 -11.38 1.93
N PHE A 139 -13.21 -11.50 1.35
CA PHE A 139 -11.99 -10.84 1.80
C PHE A 139 -11.90 -9.50 1.07
N SER A 140 -11.83 -8.39 1.79
CA SER A 140 -12.01 -7.06 1.18
C SER A 140 -10.94 -6.65 0.17
N PRO A 141 -9.63 -6.90 0.38
CA PRO A 141 -8.62 -6.49 -0.60
C PRO A 141 -8.92 -7.09 -1.97
N ASP A 142 -9.08 -6.22 -2.95
CA ASP A 142 -9.56 -6.54 -4.29
C ASP A 142 -8.66 -5.90 -5.37
N PRO A 143 -7.33 -6.14 -5.32
CA PRO A 143 -6.43 -5.56 -6.31
C PRO A 143 -6.84 -6.01 -7.71
N VAL A 144 -6.61 -5.18 -8.71
CA VAL A 144 -6.89 -5.52 -10.12
C VAL A 144 -6.19 -6.82 -10.54
N SER A 145 -5.08 -7.15 -9.89
CA SER A 145 -4.34 -8.40 -10.06
C SER A 145 -4.84 -9.58 -9.22
N ALA A 146 -6.03 -9.55 -8.61
CA ALA A 146 -6.52 -10.58 -7.68
C ALA A 146 -6.51 -12.02 -8.23
N HIS A 147 -6.56 -12.19 -9.56
CA HIS A 147 -6.46 -13.48 -10.25
C HIS A 147 -5.03 -14.07 -10.30
N LEU A 148 -4.02 -13.28 -9.93
CA LEU A 148 -2.60 -13.66 -9.88
C LEU A 148 -2.00 -13.41 -8.50
N ALA A 149 -2.41 -12.33 -7.83
CA ALA A 149 -1.88 -11.91 -6.55
C ALA A 149 -2.20 -12.95 -5.47
N THR A 150 -1.19 -13.30 -4.68
CA THR A 150 -1.38 -14.18 -3.52
C THR A 150 -1.75 -13.37 -2.29
N VAL A 151 -2.36 -14.00 -1.29
CA VAL A 151 -2.69 -13.34 -0.02
C VAL A 151 -1.44 -12.74 0.64
N ALA A 152 -0.33 -13.48 0.70
CA ALA A 152 0.92 -12.92 1.25
C ALA A 152 1.49 -11.80 0.37
N GLY A 153 1.31 -11.85 -0.95
CA GLY A 153 1.66 -10.75 -1.86
C GLY A 153 0.91 -9.47 -1.49
N ASN A 154 -0.40 -9.56 -1.28
CA ASN A 154 -1.21 -8.42 -0.84
C ASN A 154 -0.75 -7.89 0.51
N ILE A 155 -0.34 -8.76 1.43
CA ILE A 155 0.17 -8.36 2.75
C ILE A 155 1.49 -7.60 2.63
N ILE A 156 2.47 -8.12 1.89
CA ILE A 156 3.79 -7.48 1.80
C ILE A 156 3.81 -6.23 0.92
N GLU A 157 2.83 -6.03 0.04
CA GLU A 157 2.64 -4.79 -0.73
C GLU A 157 1.65 -3.83 -0.06
N ASN A 158 0.97 -4.25 1.02
CA ASN A 158 -0.20 -3.57 1.58
C ASN A 158 -1.23 -3.20 0.50
N ALA A 159 -1.54 -4.16 -0.38
CA ALA A 159 -2.32 -3.91 -1.58
C ALA A 159 -3.67 -3.25 -1.27
N GLY A 160 -4.02 -2.28 -2.12
CA GLY A 160 -5.34 -1.64 -2.16
C GLY A 160 -6.24 -2.26 -3.23
N GLY A 161 -7.13 -1.42 -3.73
CA GLY A 161 -8.09 -1.70 -4.79
C GLY A 161 -9.21 -0.66 -4.81
N PRO A 162 -10.17 -0.76 -5.74
CA PRO A 162 -11.29 0.18 -5.86
C PRO A 162 -12.10 0.34 -4.58
N HIS A 163 -12.23 -0.73 -3.80
CA HIS A 163 -13.07 -0.76 -2.61
C HIS A 163 -12.35 -0.28 -1.33
N ALA A 164 -11.09 0.14 -1.45
CA ALA A 164 -10.29 0.62 -0.32
C ALA A 164 -10.87 1.88 0.34
N LEU A 165 -11.57 2.73 -0.42
CA LEU A 165 -12.26 3.91 0.08
C LEU A 165 -13.19 3.58 1.26
N LYS A 166 -14.02 2.55 1.11
CA LYS A 166 -15.01 2.17 2.12
C LYS A 166 -14.48 1.16 3.13
N TYR A 167 -13.68 0.20 2.68
CA TYR A 167 -13.30 -0.96 3.51
C TYR A 167 -11.86 -0.91 4.01
N GLY A 168 -11.01 -0.05 3.46
CA GLY A 168 -9.59 0.03 3.75
C GLY A 168 -8.73 -0.88 2.86
N VAL A 169 -7.41 -0.78 3.04
CA VAL A 169 -6.42 -1.58 2.32
C VAL A 169 -6.13 -2.89 3.05
N THR A 170 -5.24 -3.73 2.52
CA THR A 170 -4.91 -5.04 3.11
C THR A 170 -4.62 -4.96 4.61
N TYR A 171 -3.90 -3.93 5.07
CA TYR A 171 -3.65 -3.66 6.48
C TYR A 171 -4.87 -3.77 7.41
N ASN A 172 -6.04 -3.32 6.96
CA ASN A 172 -7.29 -3.31 7.72
C ASN A 172 -7.92 -4.70 7.86
N HIS A 173 -7.42 -5.69 7.12
CA HIS A 173 -8.02 -7.02 7.02
C HIS A 173 -7.10 -8.15 7.47
N ILE A 174 -5.96 -7.85 8.08
CA ILE A 174 -5.05 -8.85 8.65
C ILE A 174 -5.18 -8.86 10.16
N LEU A 175 -5.60 -10.01 10.70
CA LEU A 175 -5.73 -10.24 12.14
C LEU A 175 -4.42 -10.77 12.72
N SER A 176 -3.73 -11.65 11.99
CA SER A 176 -2.42 -12.15 12.38
C SER A 176 -1.64 -12.72 11.20
N VAL A 177 -0.31 -12.80 11.36
CA VAL A 177 0.57 -13.55 10.47
C VAL A 177 1.57 -14.36 11.27
N ASP A 178 1.87 -15.55 10.76
CA ASP A 178 3.00 -16.35 11.20
C ASP A 178 4.15 -16.19 10.22
N VAL A 179 5.30 -15.78 10.73
CA VAL A 179 6.45 -15.33 9.96
C VAL A 179 7.70 -16.06 10.42
N VAL A 180 8.58 -16.37 9.48
CA VAL A 180 9.95 -16.80 9.78
C VAL A 180 10.90 -15.64 9.45
N LEU A 181 11.68 -15.21 10.45
CA LEU A 181 12.67 -14.14 10.34
C LEU A 181 13.96 -14.63 9.66
N ALA A 182 14.86 -13.71 9.32
CA ALA A 182 16.10 -14.00 8.61
C ALA A 182 17.01 -15.03 9.31
N ASP A 183 16.97 -15.11 10.64
CA ASP A 183 17.70 -16.08 11.46
C ASP A 183 17.02 -17.47 11.54
N GLY A 184 15.88 -17.64 10.87
CA GLY A 184 15.06 -18.84 10.92
C GLY A 184 14.25 -19.00 12.21
N SER A 185 14.12 -17.97 13.03
CA SER A 185 13.20 -17.97 14.16
C SER A 185 11.77 -17.70 13.67
N ALA A 186 10.80 -18.44 14.23
CA ALA A 186 9.39 -18.24 13.94
C ALA A 186 8.77 -17.24 14.93
N ARG A 187 7.89 -16.38 14.43
CA ARG A 187 7.13 -15.39 15.20
C ARG A 187 5.69 -15.33 14.71
N THR A 188 4.79 -15.01 15.62
CA THR A 188 3.41 -14.65 15.30
C THR A 188 3.24 -13.18 15.66
N PHE A 189 2.77 -12.38 14.70
CA PHE A 189 2.38 -11.00 14.92
C PHE A 189 0.87 -10.90 14.80
N THR A 190 0.23 -10.26 15.77
CA THR A 190 -1.23 -10.10 15.81
C THR A 190 -1.63 -8.64 15.89
N ALA A 191 -2.79 -8.31 15.34
CA ALA A 191 -3.37 -6.99 15.46
C ALA A 191 -3.70 -6.64 16.92
N ASP A 192 -3.80 -7.64 17.81
CA ASP A 192 -4.08 -7.49 19.23
C ASP A 192 -2.83 -7.55 20.12
N ASP A 193 -1.62 -7.64 19.55
CA ASP A 193 -0.38 -7.71 20.33
C ASP A 193 -0.22 -6.44 21.20
N ASP A 194 0.19 -6.67 22.46
CA ASP A 194 0.59 -5.60 23.37
C ASP A 194 1.88 -4.92 22.86
N GLY A 195 1.96 -3.61 23.03
CA GLY A 195 3.11 -2.82 22.61
C GLY A 195 3.03 -2.35 21.15
N PRO A 196 4.17 -1.93 20.57
CA PRO A 196 4.25 -1.37 19.22
C PRO A 196 3.62 -2.26 18.15
N ASP A 197 2.93 -1.67 17.17
CA ASP A 197 2.27 -2.42 16.08
C ASP A 197 3.27 -2.96 15.04
N LEU A 198 3.99 -4.03 15.42
CA LEU A 198 4.95 -4.73 14.54
C LEU A 198 4.28 -5.44 13.37
N LEU A 199 3.02 -5.88 13.51
CA LEU A 199 2.24 -6.39 12.39
C LEU A 199 2.11 -5.30 11.32
N GLY A 200 1.80 -4.08 11.72
CA GLY A 200 1.69 -2.94 10.82
C GLY A 200 2.97 -2.58 10.09
N VAL A 201 4.14 -2.72 10.74
CA VAL A 201 5.45 -2.50 10.11
C VAL A 201 5.78 -3.60 9.09
N LEU A 202 5.34 -4.84 9.33
CA LEU A 202 5.57 -5.97 8.43
C LEU A 202 4.70 -5.92 7.18
N ILE A 203 3.47 -5.43 7.30
CA ILE A 203 2.57 -5.17 6.18
C ILE A 203 3.17 -4.04 5.33
N GLY A 204 3.28 -4.24 4.01
CA GLY A 204 3.96 -3.28 3.12
C GLY A 204 5.49 -3.39 3.12
N SER A 205 6.08 -4.40 3.77
CA SER A 205 7.54 -4.56 3.85
C SER A 205 8.22 -5.15 2.60
N GLU A 206 7.47 -5.49 1.55
CA GLU A 206 7.94 -6.13 0.31
C GLU A 206 8.81 -7.39 0.57
N GLY A 207 8.53 -8.10 1.67
CA GLY A 207 9.24 -9.33 2.04
C GLY A 207 10.66 -9.11 2.59
N THR A 208 11.02 -7.86 2.92
CA THR A 208 12.33 -7.51 3.47
C THR A 208 12.46 -7.80 4.98
N LEU A 209 11.35 -7.98 5.70
CA LEU A 209 11.37 -8.17 7.16
C LEU A 209 11.12 -9.61 7.62
N GLY A 210 10.66 -10.49 6.72
CA GLY A 210 10.39 -11.89 7.05
C GLY A 210 9.62 -12.62 5.95
N ILE A 211 9.53 -13.93 6.07
CA ILE A 211 8.74 -14.79 5.17
C ILE A 211 7.44 -15.19 5.86
N ILE A 212 6.30 -14.73 5.33
CA ILE A 212 4.97 -15.12 5.81
C ILE A 212 4.73 -16.60 5.45
N THR A 213 4.28 -17.37 6.42
CA THR A 213 4.00 -18.80 6.31
C THR A 213 2.55 -19.17 6.56
N GLU A 214 1.80 -18.30 7.23
CA GLU A 214 0.35 -18.40 7.42
C GLU A 214 -0.19 -16.99 7.71
N ALA A 215 -1.43 -16.71 7.30
CA ALA A 215 -2.14 -15.49 7.66
C ALA A 215 -3.54 -15.81 8.16
N THR A 216 -4.01 -15.09 9.17
CA THR A 216 -5.42 -15.02 9.55
C THR A 216 -6.00 -13.71 9.04
N VAL A 217 -6.94 -13.79 8.10
CA VAL A 217 -7.58 -12.63 7.49
C VAL A 217 -8.99 -12.41 8.05
N ALA A 218 -9.36 -11.14 8.21
CA ALA A 218 -10.72 -10.73 8.53
C ALA A 218 -11.59 -10.78 7.27
N LEU A 219 -12.81 -11.26 7.42
CA LEU A 219 -13.81 -11.36 6.37
C LEU A 219 -14.98 -10.42 6.66
N ARG A 220 -15.63 -9.95 5.61
CA ARG A 220 -16.85 -9.17 5.71
C ARG A 220 -18.00 -9.86 5.00
N PRO A 221 -19.26 -9.58 5.38
CA PRO A 221 -20.40 -9.95 4.55
C PRO A 221 -20.30 -9.31 3.15
N ILE A 222 -20.73 -10.05 2.13
CA ILE A 222 -21.00 -9.48 0.81
C ILE A 222 -22.17 -8.50 0.95
N ALA A 223 -22.08 -7.34 0.30
CA ALA A 223 -23.14 -6.36 0.32
C ALA A 223 -24.44 -6.93 -0.27
N GLY A 224 -25.59 -6.57 0.30
CA GLY A 224 -26.89 -7.05 -0.18
C GLY A 224 -27.29 -6.46 -1.53
N VAL A 225 -26.80 -5.25 -1.83
CA VAL A 225 -27.00 -4.52 -3.07
C VAL A 225 -25.71 -3.76 -3.41
N THR A 226 -25.33 -3.81 -4.68
CA THR A 226 -24.35 -2.91 -5.31
C THR A 226 -25.07 -2.16 -6.43
N HIS A 227 -24.88 -0.86 -6.52
CA HIS A 227 -25.47 -0.03 -7.58
C HIS A 227 -24.46 0.98 -8.10
N SER A 228 -24.43 1.14 -9.43
CA SER A 228 -23.38 1.88 -10.12
C SER A 228 -23.90 3.11 -10.85
N LEU A 229 -23.16 4.20 -10.74
CA LEU A 229 -23.41 5.44 -11.46
C LEU A 229 -22.14 5.89 -12.19
N MET A 230 -22.32 6.60 -13.31
CA MET A 230 -21.24 7.23 -14.06
C MET A 230 -21.58 8.71 -14.26
N GLY A 231 -20.61 9.59 -14.00
CA GLY A 231 -20.62 10.98 -14.45
C GLY A 231 -19.54 11.22 -15.49
N ALA A 232 -19.87 11.85 -16.61
CA ALA A 232 -18.90 12.39 -17.56
C ALA A 232 -18.80 13.91 -17.41
N PHE A 233 -17.59 14.44 -17.50
CA PHE A 233 -17.31 15.85 -17.20
C PHE A 233 -16.54 16.52 -18.33
N ALA A 234 -16.81 17.81 -18.53
CA ALA A 234 -16.11 18.64 -19.51
C ALA A 234 -14.72 19.10 -19.01
N SER A 235 -14.44 18.97 -17.71
CA SER A 235 -13.14 19.27 -17.12
C SER A 235 -12.82 18.35 -15.93
N ALA A 236 -11.54 18.08 -15.70
CA ALA A 236 -11.05 17.36 -14.53
C ALA A 236 -11.44 18.05 -13.20
N ARG A 237 -11.47 19.38 -13.17
CA ARG A 237 -11.88 20.14 -11.98
C ARG A 237 -13.34 19.89 -11.61
N ASP A 238 -14.25 19.89 -12.60
CA ASP A 238 -15.66 19.59 -12.35
C ASP A 238 -15.86 18.17 -11.80
N ALA A 239 -15.10 17.21 -12.32
CA ALA A 239 -15.13 15.82 -11.85
C ALA A 239 -14.67 15.69 -10.38
N ALA A 240 -13.54 16.30 -10.03
CA ALA A 240 -13.01 16.27 -8.67
C ALA A 240 -13.89 17.04 -7.66
N ASP A 241 -14.39 18.22 -8.04
CA ASP A 241 -15.33 18.99 -7.22
C ASP A 241 -16.61 18.18 -6.94
N THR A 242 -17.07 17.39 -7.91
CA THR A 242 -18.19 16.46 -7.73
C THR A 242 -17.86 15.31 -6.78
N ILE A 243 -16.65 14.73 -6.84
CA ILE A 243 -16.23 13.70 -5.87
C ILE A 243 -16.22 14.26 -4.45
N ALA A 244 -15.61 15.44 -4.26
CA ALA A 244 -15.59 16.12 -2.97
C ALA A 244 -17.02 16.44 -2.48
N ALA A 245 -17.91 16.89 -3.38
CA ALA A 245 -19.30 17.15 -3.06
C ALA A 245 -20.08 15.89 -2.64
N VAL A 246 -19.83 14.74 -3.29
CA VAL A 246 -20.43 13.45 -2.89
C VAL A 246 -19.99 13.09 -1.47
N ILE A 247 -18.69 13.13 -1.20
CA ILE A 247 -18.13 12.81 0.11
C ILE A 247 -18.67 13.74 1.20
N ALA A 248 -18.80 15.04 0.90
CA ALA A 248 -19.33 16.05 1.82
C ALA A 248 -20.80 15.82 2.22
N THR A 249 -21.55 14.98 1.48
CA THR A 249 -22.91 14.60 1.88
C THR A 249 -22.95 13.55 3.01
N GLY A 250 -21.79 12.98 3.37
CA GLY A 250 -21.68 11.84 4.29
C GLY A 250 -21.96 10.49 3.65
N VAL A 251 -22.24 10.45 2.34
CA VAL A 251 -22.17 9.20 1.58
C VAL A 251 -20.71 8.81 1.41
N VAL A 252 -20.36 7.59 1.82
CA VAL A 252 -19.07 6.96 1.52
C VAL A 252 -19.32 5.90 0.47
N PRO A 253 -19.07 6.19 -0.83
CA PRO A 253 -19.17 5.19 -1.87
C PRO A 253 -18.24 4.01 -1.61
N ALA A 254 -18.64 2.85 -2.11
CA ALA A 254 -17.82 1.65 -2.06
C ALA A 254 -16.58 1.81 -2.94
N ALA A 255 -16.73 2.42 -4.12
CA ALA A 255 -15.64 2.80 -5.01
C ALA A 255 -15.93 4.15 -5.69
N VAL A 256 -14.87 4.90 -5.99
CA VAL A 256 -14.90 6.11 -6.82
C VAL A 256 -13.68 6.07 -7.74
N GLU A 257 -13.89 5.70 -8.99
CA GLU A 257 -12.83 5.51 -9.98
C GLU A 257 -12.80 6.62 -11.01
N TRP A 258 -11.61 6.93 -11.49
CA TRP A 258 -11.34 7.96 -12.49
C TRP A 258 -10.83 7.37 -13.80
N LEU A 259 -11.26 7.96 -14.92
CA LEU A 259 -10.63 7.82 -16.23
C LEU A 259 -10.53 9.18 -16.91
N ASP A 260 -9.34 9.54 -17.40
CA ASP A 260 -9.14 10.76 -18.16
C ASP A 260 -9.39 10.58 -19.66
N ARG A 261 -9.41 11.69 -20.41
CA ARG A 261 -9.63 11.72 -21.86
C ARG A 261 -8.71 10.78 -22.63
N ALA A 262 -7.42 10.73 -22.27
CA ALA A 262 -6.46 9.87 -22.93
C ALA A 262 -6.76 8.38 -22.66
N GLY A 263 -7.12 8.02 -21.43
CA GLY A 263 -7.58 6.69 -21.06
C GLY A 263 -8.86 6.28 -21.79
N ILE A 264 -9.86 7.17 -21.84
CA ILE A 264 -11.13 6.94 -22.56
C ILE A 264 -10.87 6.67 -24.04
N ALA A 265 -10.10 7.53 -24.71
CA ALA A 265 -9.77 7.38 -26.12
C ALA A 265 -8.90 6.14 -26.38
N GLY A 266 -7.96 5.82 -25.49
CA GLY A 266 -7.10 4.64 -25.60
C GLY A 266 -7.88 3.33 -25.50
N LEU A 267 -8.80 3.23 -24.53
CA LEU A 267 -9.68 2.08 -24.36
C LEU A 267 -10.57 1.83 -25.58
N GLN A 268 -11.14 2.89 -26.16
CA GLN A 268 -12.05 2.81 -27.31
C GLN A 268 -11.40 2.16 -28.55
N GLN A 269 -10.07 2.16 -28.64
CA GLN A 269 -9.35 1.52 -29.76
C GLN A 269 -9.44 -0.01 -29.74
N PHE A 270 -9.66 -0.62 -28.56
CA PHE A 270 -9.69 -2.07 -28.38
C PHE A 270 -11.07 -2.59 -28.00
N TYR A 271 -11.85 -1.76 -27.32
CA TYR A 271 -13.12 -2.12 -26.71
C TYR A 271 -14.16 -1.06 -27.05
N ASP A 272 -15.35 -1.47 -27.48
CA ASP A 272 -16.47 -0.55 -27.58
C ASP A 272 -17.05 -0.33 -26.18
N THR A 273 -16.49 0.64 -25.45
CA THR A 273 -16.86 0.92 -24.06
C THR A 273 -18.17 1.70 -23.95
N GLY A 274 -18.60 2.35 -25.05
CA GLY A 274 -19.74 3.26 -25.06
C GLY A 274 -19.51 4.55 -24.27
N TYR A 275 -18.29 4.83 -23.79
CA TYR A 275 -17.97 6.05 -23.07
C TYR A 275 -18.01 7.29 -23.99
N PRO A 276 -18.46 8.46 -23.49
CA PRO A 276 -18.44 9.70 -24.26
C PRO A 276 -17.01 10.13 -24.58
N LEU A 277 -16.64 10.16 -25.87
CA LEU A 277 -15.28 10.49 -26.33
C LEU A 277 -14.94 11.98 -26.27
N ASP A 278 -15.94 12.84 -26.07
CA ASP A 278 -15.79 14.28 -25.87
C ASP A 278 -15.62 14.67 -24.40
N ALA A 279 -15.72 13.71 -23.47
CA ALA A 279 -15.45 13.94 -22.06
C ALA A 279 -13.96 14.24 -21.79
N ASP A 280 -13.70 15.11 -20.82
CA ASP A 280 -12.37 15.30 -20.26
C ASP A 280 -12.05 14.22 -19.23
N SER A 281 -13.05 13.86 -18.41
CA SER A 281 -12.95 12.82 -17.40
C SER A 281 -14.27 12.08 -17.22
N ILE A 282 -14.18 10.83 -16.78
CA ILE A 282 -15.30 10.03 -16.29
C ILE A 282 -15.02 9.63 -14.84
N VAL A 283 -16.07 9.70 -14.01
CA VAL A 283 -16.07 9.15 -12.66
C VAL A 283 -17.08 8.01 -12.60
N LEU A 284 -16.64 6.83 -12.17
CA LEU A 284 -17.50 5.67 -11.86
C LEU A 284 -17.66 5.56 -10.35
N ILE A 285 -18.87 5.34 -9.88
CA ILE A 285 -19.21 5.27 -8.46
C ILE A 285 -19.99 3.99 -8.19
N ASP A 286 -19.50 3.16 -7.27
CA ASP A 286 -20.26 2.04 -6.71
C ASP A 286 -20.77 2.39 -5.32
N LEU A 287 -22.05 2.08 -5.08
CA LEU A 287 -22.72 2.19 -3.79
C LEU A 287 -23.05 0.78 -3.30
N GLU A 288 -22.57 0.42 -2.12
CA GLU A 288 -22.82 -0.87 -1.49
C GLU A 288 -23.52 -0.73 -0.14
N GLY A 289 -24.53 -1.57 0.11
CA GLY A 289 -25.21 -1.60 1.41
C GLY A 289 -26.49 -2.43 1.39
N THR A 290 -27.40 -2.10 2.29
CA THR A 290 -28.78 -2.57 2.25
C THR A 290 -29.57 -1.87 1.13
N VAL A 291 -30.69 -2.44 0.72
CA VAL A 291 -31.61 -1.83 -0.27
C VAL A 291 -31.98 -0.39 0.10
N ALA A 292 -32.24 -0.12 1.39
CA ALA A 292 -32.64 1.20 1.86
C ALA A 292 -31.49 2.21 1.83
N GLU A 293 -30.29 1.79 2.25
CA GLU A 293 -29.08 2.64 2.22
C GLU A 293 -28.71 2.98 0.77
N VAL A 294 -28.65 1.98 -0.11
CA VAL A 294 -28.29 2.20 -1.52
C VAL A 294 -29.31 3.10 -2.21
N ALA A 295 -30.61 2.91 -1.99
CA ALA A 295 -31.63 3.78 -2.59
C ALA A 295 -31.50 5.25 -2.12
N ARG A 296 -31.20 5.47 -0.83
CA ARG A 296 -30.95 6.80 -0.27
C ARG A 296 -29.70 7.42 -0.90
N ASP A 297 -28.60 6.68 -0.92
CA ASP A 297 -27.30 7.15 -1.37
C ASP A 297 -27.30 7.43 -2.87
N GLN A 298 -27.94 6.56 -3.66
CA GLN A 298 -28.14 6.75 -5.10
C GLN A 298 -28.85 8.06 -5.39
N SER A 299 -29.93 8.37 -4.68
CA SER A 299 -30.67 9.63 -4.88
C SER A 299 -29.81 10.86 -4.59
N THR A 300 -28.91 10.76 -3.61
CA THR A 300 -28.00 11.83 -3.20
C THR A 300 -26.89 12.00 -4.25
N VAL A 301 -26.25 10.90 -4.65
CA VAL A 301 -25.16 10.89 -5.62
C VAL A 301 -25.64 11.32 -7.01
N ASP A 302 -26.78 10.81 -7.49
CA ASP A 302 -27.35 11.21 -8.78
C ASP A 302 -27.61 12.72 -8.83
N ARG A 303 -28.17 13.29 -7.76
CA ARG A 303 -28.38 14.74 -7.65
C ARG A 303 -27.05 15.51 -7.74
N VAL A 304 -26.03 15.09 -6.99
CA VAL A 304 -24.72 15.77 -6.98
C VAL A 304 -24.02 15.63 -8.34
N LEU A 305 -24.05 14.46 -8.98
CA LEU A 305 -23.50 14.25 -10.32
C LEU A 305 -24.11 15.24 -11.33
N ARG A 306 -25.45 15.37 -11.33
CA ARG A 306 -26.19 16.24 -12.25
C ARG A 306 -25.92 17.74 -12.10
N GLU A 307 -25.26 18.17 -11.03
CA GLU A 307 -24.89 19.59 -10.86
C GLU A 307 -23.79 20.03 -11.83
N ARG A 308 -22.88 19.11 -12.22
CA ARG A 308 -21.68 19.44 -13.02
C ARG A 308 -21.43 18.51 -14.20
N ALA A 309 -21.92 17.27 -14.16
CA ALA A 309 -21.68 16.30 -15.23
C ALA A 309 -22.44 16.69 -16.51
N THR A 310 -21.78 16.52 -17.67
CA THR A 310 -22.41 16.67 -18.99
C THR A 310 -23.30 15.50 -19.34
N GLU A 311 -23.01 14.33 -18.78
CA GLU A 311 -23.79 13.11 -18.90
C GLU A 311 -23.77 12.34 -17.57
N VAL A 312 -24.93 11.83 -17.16
CA VAL A 312 -25.06 10.93 -16.00
C VAL A 312 -25.74 9.65 -16.45
N ARG A 313 -25.11 8.50 -16.20
CA ARG A 313 -25.70 7.17 -16.43
C ARG A 313 -25.87 6.47 -15.09
N VAL A 314 -26.99 5.77 -14.94
CA VAL A 314 -27.36 5.01 -13.75
C VAL A 314 -27.67 3.60 -14.23
N ALA A 315 -27.02 2.59 -13.65
CA ALA A 315 -27.25 1.21 -14.05
C ALA A 315 -28.60 0.70 -13.50
N GLU A 316 -29.51 0.21 -14.34
CA GLU A 316 -30.80 -0.33 -13.86
C GLU A 316 -30.68 -1.79 -13.39
N ASP A 317 -29.72 -2.53 -13.94
CA ASP A 317 -29.43 -3.93 -13.63
C ASP A 317 -27.92 -4.25 -13.70
N GLU A 318 -27.57 -5.52 -13.50
CA GLU A 318 -26.17 -5.98 -13.54
C GLU A 318 -25.55 -5.85 -14.95
N GLN A 319 -26.35 -5.96 -16.01
CA GLN A 319 -25.84 -5.82 -17.37
C GLN A 319 -25.43 -4.37 -17.65
N ASP A 320 -26.23 -3.40 -17.21
CA ASP A 320 -25.88 -1.99 -17.28
C ASP A 320 -24.64 -1.69 -16.43
N ARG A 321 -24.56 -2.26 -15.23
CA ARG A 321 -23.40 -2.12 -14.34
C ARG A 321 -22.13 -2.65 -15.00
N ASP A 322 -22.18 -3.86 -15.54
CA ASP A 322 -21.08 -4.46 -16.29
C ASP A 322 -20.65 -3.56 -17.45
N ALA A 323 -21.59 -2.95 -18.17
CA ALA A 323 -21.30 -2.02 -19.26
C ALA A 323 -20.60 -0.74 -18.77
N LEU A 324 -21.03 -0.15 -17.63
CA LEU A 324 -20.37 1.01 -17.04
C LEU A 324 -18.93 0.71 -16.63
N TRP A 325 -18.68 -0.48 -16.07
CA TRP A 325 -17.36 -0.87 -15.55
C TRP A 325 -16.45 -1.51 -16.60
N TYR A 326 -16.99 -1.91 -17.75
CA TYR A 326 -16.29 -2.69 -18.77
C TYR A 326 -14.94 -2.08 -19.18
N GLY A 327 -14.91 -0.78 -19.47
CA GLY A 327 -13.69 -0.08 -19.85
C GLY A 327 -12.66 -0.04 -18.72
N ARG A 328 -13.08 0.35 -17.51
CA ARG A 328 -12.19 0.45 -16.32
C ARG A 328 -11.53 -0.88 -15.96
N LEU A 329 -12.29 -1.97 -15.99
CA LEU A 329 -11.80 -3.32 -15.64
C LEU A 329 -10.90 -3.91 -16.74
N ASN A 330 -11.09 -3.52 -18.02
CA ASN A 330 -10.27 -3.97 -19.13
C ASN A 330 -9.06 -3.06 -19.43
N ALA A 331 -8.88 -1.95 -18.71
CA ALA A 331 -7.75 -1.05 -18.91
C ALA A 331 -6.37 -1.76 -18.86
N PRO A 332 -6.06 -2.63 -17.88
CA PRO A 332 -4.78 -3.35 -17.89
C PRO A 332 -4.63 -4.27 -19.12
N ASN A 333 -5.71 -4.91 -19.56
CA ASN A 333 -5.69 -5.76 -20.75
C ASN A 333 -5.43 -4.92 -22.01
N SER A 334 -5.99 -3.72 -22.10
CA SER A 334 -5.74 -2.78 -23.21
C SER A 334 -4.27 -2.36 -23.30
N VAL A 335 -3.61 -2.14 -22.14
CA VAL A 335 -2.19 -1.80 -22.06
C VAL A 335 -1.35 -2.90 -22.70
N VAL A 336 -1.59 -4.16 -22.31
CA VAL A 336 -0.88 -5.33 -22.85
C VAL A 336 -1.16 -5.53 -24.34
N GLN A 337 -2.43 -5.42 -24.76
CA GLN A 337 -2.84 -5.61 -26.16
C GLN A 337 -2.33 -4.51 -27.10
N SER A 338 -2.00 -3.32 -26.58
CA SER A 338 -1.50 -2.21 -27.38
C SER A 338 -0.20 -2.54 -28.14
N GLY A 339 0.59 -3.51 -27.64
CA GLY A 339 1.90 -3.87 -28.17
C GLY A 339 2.97 -2.78 -28.00
N LYS A 340 2.62 -1.63 -27.41
CA LYS A 340 3.51 -0.48 -27.20
C LYS A 340 4.48 -0.71 -26.04
N GLY A 341 5.46 0.18 -25.92
CA GLY A 341 6.16 0.35 -24.65
C GLY A 341 5.23 1.06 -23.68
N PHE A 342 5.21 0.60 -22.43
CA PHE A 342 4.42 1.24 -21.39
C PHE A 342 5.14 1.21 -20.05
N PHE A 343 4.71 2.10 -19.17
CA PHE A 343 5.11 2.16 -17.77
C PHE A 343 3.91 2.59 -16.94
N ILE A 344 3.61 1.87 -15.86
CA ILE A 344 2.48 2.15 -14.98
C ILE A 344 3.02 2.89 -13.76
N GLY A 345 2.80 4.19 -13.70
CA GLY A 345 3.09 5.00 -12.51
C GLY A 345 2.05 4.78 -11.42
N ASP A 346 2.39 5.20 -10.21
CA ASP A 346 1.52 5.20 -9.04
C ASP A 346 1.95 6.35 -8.14
N VAL A 347 1.04 7.28 -7.89
CA VAL A 347 1.21 8.41 -6.97
C VAL A 347 -0.11 8.67 -6.25
N THR A 348 -0.04 9.08 -4.98
CA THR A 348 -1.23 9.45 -4.21
C THR A 348 -1.08 10.88 -3.71
N VAL A 349 -2.13 11.68 -3.85
CA VAL A 349 -2.23 13.05 -3.34
C VAL A 349 -3.45 13.19 -2.44
N PRO A 350 -3.53 14.21 -1.57
CA PRO A 350 -4.80 14.54 -0.91
C PRO A 350 -5.94 14.69 -1.94
N ARG A 351 -7.15 14.25 -1.62
CA ARG A 351 -8.27 14.17 -2.58
C ARG A 351 -8.61 15.52 -3.21
N ASP A 352 -8.47 16.60 -2.44
CA ASP A 352 -8.66 17.98 -2.86
C ASP A 352 -7.52 18.53 -3.75
N ARG A 353 -6.49 17.71 -4.05
CA ARG A 353 -5.37 18.02 -4.96
C ARG A 353 -5.38 17.20 -6.26
N ILE A 354 -6.36 16.32 -6.46
CA ILE A 354 -6.48 15.52 -7.69
C ILE A 354 -6.50 16.41 -8.95
N PRO A 355 -7.22 17.56 -9.00
CA PRO A 355 -7.19 18.45 -10.17
C PRO A 355 -5.79 18.94 -10.52
N GLU A 356 -5.07 19.46 -9.53
CA GLU A 356 -3.72 19.99 -9.70
C GLU A 356 -2.75 18.88 -10.15
N MET A 357 -2.90 17.67 -9.60
CA MET A 357 -2.10 16.52 -10.01
C MET A 357 -2.39 16.09 -11.46
N GLN A 358 -3.66 16.06 -11.86
CA GLN A 358 -4.04 15.75 -13.24
C GLN A 358 -3.51 16.81 -14.22
N GLU A 359 -3.62 18.09 -13.88
CA GLU A 359 -3.05 19.19 -14.67
C GLU A 359 -1.51 19.04 -14.82
N ALA A 360 -0.82 18.66 -13.74
CA ALA A 360 0.62 18.41 -13.77
C ALA A 360 0.99 17.23 -14.69
N ILE A 361 0.25 16.11 -14.63
CA ILE A 361 0.45 14.95 -15.50
C ILE A 361 0.25 15.34 -16.98
N GLN A 362 -0.82 16.08 -17.29
CA GLN A 362 -1.09 16.53 -18.65
C GLN A 362 -0.02 17.49 -19.18
N ALA A 363 0.45 18.42 -18.35
CA ALA A 363 1.53 19.33 -18.69
C ALA A 363 2.85 18.57 -18.95
N THR A 364 3.15 17.55 -18.15
CA THR A 364 4.29 16.65 -18.36
C THR A 364 4.15 15.87 -19.67
N ALA A 365 3.00 15.27 -19.95
CA ALA A 365 2.74 14.57 -21.21
C ALA A 365 2.96 15.48 -22.43
N ALA A 366 2.51 16.73 -22.36
CA ALA A 366 2.71 17.70 -23.44
C ALA A 366 4.19 18.06 -23.65
N ARG A 367 4.95 18.26 -22.57
CA ARG A 367 6.38 18.60 -22.61
C ARG A 367 7.24 17.51 -23.25
N HIS A 368 6.90 16.24 -23.02
CA HIS A 368 7.66 15.08 -23.49
C HIS A 368 7.04 14.39 -24.72
N SER A 369 6.23 15.11 -25.50
CA SER A 369 5.50 14.58 -26.66
C SER A 369 6.38 14.22 -27.87
N ASP A 370 7.68 14.51 -27.82
CA ASP A 370 8.69 14.08 -28.80
C ASP A 370 9.25 12.67 -28.50
N GLY A 371 9.19 12.23 -27.24
CA GLY A 371 9.60 10.89 -26.80
C GLY A 371 8.43 9.96 -26.47
N LEU A 372 7.29 10.51 -26.05
CA LEU A 372 6.12 9.76 -25.57
C LEU A 372 4.96 9.82 -26.58
N LEU A 373 4.10 8.79 -26.56
CA LEU A 373 2.88 8.76 -27.36
C LEU A 373 1.75 9.53 -26.64
N PHE A 374 1.49 9.17 -25.38
CA PHE A 374 0.53 9.82 -24.49
C PHE A 374 0.71 9.27 -23.07
N ILE A 375 0.10 9.93 -22.08
CA ILE A 375 -0.07 9.44 -20.71
C ILE A 375 -1.57 9.33 -20.47
N ALA A 376 -2.05 8.14 -20.11
CA ALA A 376 -3.43 7.90 -19.71
C ALA A 376 -3.51 7.78 -18.20
N VAL A 377 -4.54 8.34 -17.59
CA VAL A 377 -4.73 8.29 -16.14
C VAL A 377 -6.01 7.55 -15.81
N CYS A 378 -5.86 6.44 -15.09
CA CYS A 378 -6.91 5.86 -14.27
C CYS A 378 -6.53 5.99 -12.80
N GLY A 379 -7.48 5.81 -11.89
CA GLY A 379 -7.14 5.90 -10.47
C GLY A 379 -8.31 5.67 -9.53
N HIS A 380 -7.96 5.37 -8.30
CA HIS A 380 -8.85 5.31 -7.14
C HIS A 380 -9.02 6.73 -6.60
N ALA A 381 -9.76 7.57 -7.34
CA ALA A 381 -9.95 8.99 -6.98
C ALA A 381 -10.64 9.17 -5.62
N GLY A 382 -11.39 8.16 -5.17
CA GLY A 382 -11.90 8.08 -3.80
C GLY A 382 -10.81 8.15 -2.74
N ASP A 383 -9.58 7.74 -3.02
CA ASP A 383 -8.44 7.76 -2.08
C ASP A 383 -7.32 8.72 -2.50
N GLY A 384 -7.52 9.47 -3.59
CA GLY A 384 -6.51 10.38 -4.15
C GLY A 384 -5.37 9.68 -4.87
N ASP A 385 -5.54 8.40 -5.19
CA ASP A 385 -4.54 7.51 -5.78
C ASP A 385 -4.73 7.43 -7.30
N LEU A 386 -3.68 7.78 -8.05
CA LEU A 386 -3.68 7.94 -9.50
C LEU A 386 -2.58 7.09 -10.14
N HIS A 387 -2.92 6.43 -11.25
CA HIS A 387 -2.04 5.57 -12.02
C HIS A 387 -1.75 6.15 -13.41
N PRO A 388 -0.85 7.15 -13.52
CA PRO A 388 -0.42 7.67 -14.81
C PRO A 388 0.33 6.58 -15.58
N THR A 389 -0.33 6.03 -16.61
CA THR A 389 0.23 5.02 -17.50
C THR A 389 0.81 5.69 -18.74
N THR A 390 2.13 5.71 -18.83
CA THR A 390 2.87 6.34 -19.93
C THR A 390 3.07 5.35 -21.06
N PHE A 391 2.70 5.73 -22.28
CA PHE A 391 2.89 4.93 -23.50
C PHE A 391 3.97 5.55 -24.39
N TYR A 392 4.82 4.71 -24.96
CA TYR A 392 5.90 5.13 -25.84
C TYR A 392 6.15 4.13 -26.98
N ASP A 393 6.80 4.61 -28.04
CA ASP A 393 7.30 3.76 -29.11
C ASP A 393 8.68 3.20 -28.71
N LYS A 394 8.83 1.87 -28.74
CA LYS A 394 10.09 1.18 -28.36
C LYS A 394 11.23 1.51 -29.32
N ASP A 395 10.89 1.89 -30.56
CA ASP A 395 11.88 2.24 -31.59
C ASP A 395 12.26 3.73 -31.57
N ASN A 396 11.56 4.56 -30.77
CA ASN A 396 11.90 5.97 -30.64
C ASN A 396 13.16 6.13 -29.75
N PRO A 397 14.27 6.70 -30.26
CA PRO A 397 15.50 6.84 -29.50
C PRO A 397 15.39 7.82 -28.30
N LEU A 398 14.35 8.67 -28.27
CA LEU A 398 14.08 9.60 -27.17
C LEU A 398 13.20 8.99 -26.07
N ALA A 399 12.55 7.86 -26.33
CA ALA A 399 11.50 7.32 -25.45
C ALA A 399 11.99 7.04 -24.03
N ALA A 400 13.16 6.42 -23.87
CA ALA A 400 13.68 6.08 -22.55
C ALA A 400 13.97 7.32 -21.69
N SER A 401 14.65 8.33 -22.25
CA SER A 401 14.94 9.57 -21.53
C SER A 401 13.69 10.40 -21.24
N ALA A 402 12.73 10.42 -22.17
CA ALA A 402 11.47 11.13 -21.99
C ALA A 402 10.60 10.45 -20.92
N LEU A 403 10.56 9.12 -20.89
CA LEU A 403 9.86 8.35 -19.87
C LEU A 403 10.44 8.61 -18.47
N GLU A 404 11.77 8.52 -18.34
CA GLU A 404 12.45 8.79 -17.07
C GLU A 404 12.18 10.22 -16.57
N ALA A 405 12.32 11.21 -17.44
CA ALA A 405 12.05 12.61 -17.10
C ALA A 405 10.58 12.84 -16.72
N ALA A 406 9.64 12.28 -17.49
CA ALA A 406 8.22 12.41 -17.21
C ALA A 406 7.83 11.76 -15.87
N ASN A 407 8.33 10.55 -15.59
CA ASN A 407 8.06 9.87 -14.32
C ASN A 407 8.60 10.69 -13.14
N ASN A 408 9.83 11.20 -13.25
CA ASN A 408 10.45 12.02 -12.20
C ASN A 408 9.62 13.28 -11.90
N GLU A 409 9.16 13.98 -12.94
CA GLU A 409 8.36 15.20 -12.80
C GLU A 409 6.97 14.93 -12.20
N ILE A 410 6.35 13.80 -12.55
CA ILE A 410 5.07 13.37 -11.98
C ILE A 410 5.22 13.06 -10.48
N VAL A 411 6.24 12.30 -10.10
CA VAL A 411 6.49 11.98 -8.68
C VAL A 411 6.84 13.23 -7.88
N GLU A 412 7.63 14.14 -8.45
CA GLU A 412 7.94 15.44 -7.82
C GLU A 412 6.69 16.28 -7.60
N ALA A 413 5.81 16.38 -8.61
CA ALA A 413 4.55 17.09 -8.48
C ALA A 413 3.66 16.52 -7.37
N ALA A 414 3.59 15.18 -7.26
CA ALA A 414 2.83 14.54 -6.18
C ALA A 414 3.37 14.91 -4.79
N LEU A 415 4.70 14.92 -4.62
CA LEU A 415 5.34 15.34 -3.36
C LEU A 415 5.09 16.82 -3.05
N GLU A 416 5.18 17.70 -4.04
CA GLU A 416 4.90 19.14 -3.88
C GLU A 416 3.45 19.42 -3.47
N LEU A 417 2.52 18.56 -3.90
CA LEU A 417 1.11 18.62 -3.52
C LEU A 417 0.81 18.01 -2.14
N GLY A 418 1.83 17.59 -1.39
CA GLY A 418 1.68 16.95 -0.08
C GLY A 418 1.31 15.47 -0.15
N GLY A 419 1.51 14.86 -1.31
CA GLY A 419 1.28 13.45 -1.58
C GLY A 419 2.44 12.53 -1.19
N THR A 420 2.39 11.31 -1.71
CA THR A 420 3.43 10.28 -1.55
C THR A 420 3.80 9.68 -2.90
N ILE A 421 4.98 9.07 -2.96
CA ILE A 421 5.56 8.51 -4.18
C ILE A 421 4.86 7.24 -4.64
N THR A 422 4.03 6.60 -3.81
CA THR A 422 3.35 5.32 -4.11
C THR A 422 2.15 5.12 -3.17
N GLY A 423 0.99 4.83 -3.75
CA GLY A 423 -0.23 4.53 -3.01
C GLY A 423 -0.37 3.05 -2.68
N GLU A 424 -0.05 2.16 -3.62
CA GLU A 424 -0.34 0.71 -3.49
C GLU A 424 0.63 -0.25 -4.18
N HIS A 425 1.52 0.22 -5.07
CA HIS A 425 2.43 -0.65 -5.81
C HIS A 425 3.73 -1.00 -5.06
N GLY A 426 4.02 -0.30 -3.95
CA GLY A 426 5.29 -0.40 -3.23
C GLY A 426 6.38 0.50 -3.82
N VAL A 427 7.57 0.43 -3.22
CA VAL A 427 8.76 1.19 -3.63
C VAL A 427 9.61 0.36 -4.59
N GLY A 428 9.87 -0.90 -4.24
CA GLY A 428 10.68 -1.83 -5.03
C GLY A 428 12.05 -1.25 -5.43
N THR A 429 12.50 -1.59 -6.64
CA THR A 429 13.65 -0.90 -7.27
C THR A 429 13.25 0.37 -8.00
N GLU A 430 12.00 0.48 -8.43
CA GLU A 430 11.54 1.57 -9.31
C GLU A 430 11.58 2.93 -8.61
N LYS A 431 11.05 3.01 -7.38
CA LYS A 431 10.90 4.28 -6.66
C LYS A 431 11.99 4.55 -5.64
N ILE A 432 12.98 3.66 -5.53
CA ILE A 432 14.04 3.75 -4.50
C ILE A 432 14.78 5.09 -4.54
N GLN A 433 14.95 5.67 -5.74
CA GLN A 433 15.59 6.96 -5.96
C GLN A 433 14.80 8.16 -5.39
N PHE A 434 13.48 8.02 -5.22
CA PHE A 434 12.63 9.07 -4.68
C PHE A 434 12.49 9.02 -3.16
N MET A 435 12.98 7.95 -2.51
CA MET A 435 12.94 7.82 -1.06
C MET A 435 13.67 8.97 -0.35
N THR A 436 14.77 9.49 -0.91
CA THR A 436 15.49 10.64 -0.38
C THR A 436 14.83 11.99 -0.66
N LYS A 437 13.82 12.02 -1.55
CA LYS A 437 12.94 13.18 -1.75
C LYS A 437 11.75 13.14 -0.81
N ARG A 438 11.24 11.94 -0.51
CA ARG A 438 10.10 11.72 0.39
C ARG A 438 10.48 11.76 1.87
N PHE A 439 11.67 11.27 2.21
CA PHE A 439 12.12 11.09 3.58
C PHE A 439 13.42 11.84 3.86
N THR A 440 13.52 12.41 5.05
CA THR A 440 14.74 13.00 5.59
C THR A 440 15.75 11.91 5.98
N PRO A 441 17.04 12.26 6.17
CA PRO A 441 18.03 11.30 6.68
C PRO A 441 17.65 10.68 8.04
N VAL A 442 16.97 11.42 8.92
CA VAL A 442 16.49 10.89 10.22
C VAL A 442 15.43 9.81 10.01
N GLU A 443 14.48 10.06 9.12
CA GLU A 443 13.40 9.11 8.79
C GLU A 443 13.94 7.85 8.11
N LEU A 444 14.90 8.01 7.18
CA LEU A 444 15.58 6.88 6.54
C LEU A 444 16.41 6.06 7.55
N ALA A 445 17.09 6.71 8.49
CA ALA A 445 17.85 6.02 9.54
C ALA A 445 16.93 5.17 10.44
N ALA A 446 15.74 5.67 10.79
CA ALA A 446 14.73 4.91 11.54
C ALA A 446 14.21 3.69 10.74
N GLN A 447 13.89 3.87 9.47
CA GLN A 447 13.49 2.76 8.60
C GLN A 447 14.62 1.72 8.44
N ARG A 448 15.87 2.17 8.31
CA ARG A 448 17.03 1.29 8.25
C ARG A 448 17.27 0.56 9.58
N ALA A 449 16.99 1.20 10.71
CA ALA A 449 17.01 0.57 12.04
C ALA A 449 15.98 -0.57 12.14
N ILE A 450 14.77 -0.39 11.60
CA ILE A 450 13.78 -1.46 11.47
C ILE A 450 14.36 -2.63 10.67
N LYS A 451 14.84 -2.39 9.45
CA LYS A 451 15.46 -3.44 8.61
C LYS A 451 16.59 -4.17 9.33
N LYS A 452 17.52 -3.43 9.94
CA LYS A 452 18.67 -3.97 10.69
C LYS A 452 18.25 -4.74 11.96
N ALA A 453 17.05 -4.53 12.50
CA ALA A 453 16.53 -5.28 13.64
C ALA A 453 15.90 -6.63 13.22
N PHE A 454 15.14 -6.65 12.13
CA PHE A 454 14.50 -7.87 11.59
C PHE A 454 15.49 -8.75 10.80
N ASP A 455 16.41 -8.13 10.05
CA ASP A 455 17.36 -8.80 9.18
C ASP A 455 18.75 -8.14 9.27
N PRO A 456 19.51 -8.41 10.35
CA PRO A 456 20.82 -7.80 10.58
C PRO A 456 21.86 -8.13 9.50
N ALA A 457 21.69 -9.25 8.81
CA ALA A 457 22.61 -9.74 7.78
C ALA A 457 22.23 -9.26 6.36
N GLY A 458 21.06 -8.62 6.18
CA GLY A 458 20.60 -8.14 4.88
C GLY A 458 20.28 -9.25 3.89
N LEU A 459 19.81 -10.40 4.37
CA LEU A 459 19.52 -11.58 3.55
C LEU A 459 18.18 -11.46 2.80
N LEU A 460 17.18 -10.83 3.39
CA LEU A 460 15.81 -10.84 2.87
C LEU A 460 15.58 -9.69 1.89
N ASN A 461 15.31 -10.07 0.64
CA ASN A 461 15.01 -9.21 -0.50
C ASN A 461 15.89 -7.95 -0.60
N PRO A 462 17.23 -8.07 -0.68
CA PRO A 462 18.10 -6.91 -0.65
C PRO A 462 18.07 -6.09 -1.95
N GLY A 463 18.30 -4.79 -1.82
CA GLY A 463 18.41 -3.87 -2.95
C GLY A 463 17.08 -3.29 -3.44
N ILE A 464 16.01 -3.47 -2.68
CA ILE A 464 14.72 -2.82 -2.89
C ILE A 464 14.37 -1.93 -1.68
N MET A 465 13.38 -1.06 -1.85
CA MET A 465 12.75 -0.23 -0.81
C MET A 465 13.61 0.85 -0.15
N LEU A 466 14.77 0.50 0.40
CA LEU A 466 15.65 1.45 1.08
C LEU A 466 16.82 1.88 0.18
N PRO A 467 17.06 3.18 -0.02
CA PRO A 467 18.21 3.66 -0.79
C PRO A 467 19.54 3.33 -0.08
N GLU A 468 20.65 3.56 -0.79
CA GLU A 468 21.99 3.51 -0.20
C GLU A 468 22.08 4.42 1.03
N GLU A 469 22.85 3.97 2.04
CA GLU A 469 23.01 4.70 3.30
C GLU A 469 23.77 6.02 3.06
N SER A 470 23.13 7.15 3.40
CA SER A 470 23.76 8.47 3.30
C SER A 470 24.65 8.74 4.51
N ALA A 471 25.73 9.50 4.32
CA ALA A 471 26.57 9.98 5.42
C ALA A 471 25.84 10.95 6.37
N ASP A 472 24.71 11.51 5.93
CA ASP A 472 23.86 12.40 6.73
C ASP A 472 22.86 11.64 7.62
N GLU A 473 22.72 10.32 7.45
CA GLU A 473 21.88 9.51 8.34
C GLU A 473 22.50 9.46 9.75
N PRO A 474 21.75 9.85 10.81
CA PRO A 474 22.26 9.77 12.17
C PRO A 474 22.35 8.32 12.65
N ASP A 475 23.10 8.09 13.75
CA ASP A 475 23.04 6.81 14.44
C ASP A 475 21.65 6.60 15.05
N ALA A 476 20.96 5.55 14.62
CA ALA A 476 19.63 5.14 15.10
C ALA A 476 19.74 3.92 16.05
N GLY A 477 20.76 3.92 16.90
CA GLY A 477 21.14 2.79 17.74
C GLY A 477 20.09 2.45 18.79
N ALA A 478 19.53 3.46 19.47
CA ALA A 478 18.50 3.26 20.49
C ALA A 478 17.17 2.88 19.84
N PHE A 479 16.80 3.50 18.71
CA PHE A 479 15.63 3.11 17.93
C PHE A 479 15.72 1.64 17.51
N ARG A 480 16.87 1.20 16.96
CA ARG A 480 17.09 -0.20 16.60
C ARG A 480 16.97 -1.15 17.80
N ALA A 481 17.50 -0.75 18.96
CA ALA A 481 17.40 -1.54 20.18
C ALA A 481 15.93 -1.70 20.60
N ALA A 482 15.15 -0.61 20.59
CA ALA A 482 13.72 -0.65 20.88
C ALA A 482 12.93 -1.56 19.91
N VAL A 483 13.25 -1.54 18.60
CA VAL A 483 12.63 -2.49 17.65
C VAL A 483 12.98 -3.94 18.01
N ARG A 484 14.24 -4.22 18.38
CA ARG A 484 14.68 -5.56 18.76
C ARG A 484 13.99 -6.05 20.04
N ASP A 485 13.90 -5.20 21.04
CA ASP A 485 13.25 -5.53 22.31
C ASP A 485 11.74 -5.75 22.09
N ALA A 486 11.11 -4.99 21.18
CA ALA A 486 9.73 -5.26 20.76
C ALA A 486 9.61 -6.64 20.07
N LEU A 487 10.55 -6.99 19.18
CA LEU A 487 10.56 -8.29 18.48
C LEU A 487 10.74 -9.50 19.40
N THR A 488 11.46 -9.32 20.52
CA THR A 488 11.65 -10.37 21.53
C THR A 488 10.59 -10.33 22.64
N ARG A 489 9.68 -9.35 22.59
CA ARG A 489 8.66 -9.08 23.64
C ARG A 489 9.28 -8.72 25.00
N ASP A 490 10.47 -8.13 24.97
CA ASP A 490 11.22 -7.67 26.14
C ASP A 490 11.14 -6.14 26.34
N LEU A 491 10.43 -5.42 25.47
CA LEU A 491 10.27 -3.97 25.56
C LEU A 491 9.56 -3.59 26.87
N ALA A 492 10.33 -3.11 27.84
CA ALA A 492 9.82 -2.69 29.14
C ALA A 492 9.24 -1.27 29.05
N PRO A 493 8.06 -1.00 29.64
CA PRO A 493 7.58 0.36 29.82
C PRO A 493 8.55 1.16 30.67
N ASP A 494 9.01 2.31 30.17
CA ASP A 494 9.76 3.28 30.94
C ASP A 494 8.86 4.49 31.22
N SER A 495 8.50 4.70 32.49
CA SER A 495 7.64 5.81 32.90
C SER A 495 8.33 7.17 32.82
N ASP A 496 9.66 7.19 32.69
CA ASP A 496 10.44 8.42 32.62
C ASP A 496 10.56 8.95 31.18
N LEU A 497 10.17 8.15 30.18
CA LEU A 497 10.18 8.58 28.78
C LEU A 497 8.96 9.48 28.47
N PRO A 498 9.17 10.64 27.83
CA PRO A 498 8.08 11.50 27.43
C PRO A 498 7.24 10.84 26.33
N LEU A 499 5.92 10.86 26.49
CA LEU A 499 4.98 10.39 25.48
C LEU A 499 4.73 11.44 24.39
N THR A 500 4.77 12.72 24.78
CA THR A 500 4.52 13.88 23.93
C THR A 500 5.62 14.94 24.11
N THR A 501 5.75 15.87 23.15
CA THR A 501 6.69 17.00 23.27
C THR A 501 6.23 18.07 24.25
N GLY A 502 4.94 18.11 24.62
CA GLY A 502 4.40 18.96 25.67
C GLY A 502 4.06 20.39 25.23
N ASP A 503 3.96 20.66 23.93
CA ASP A 503 3.92 22.02 23.38
C ASP A 503 2.90 22.24 22.25
N ASN A 504 2.24 21.20 21.73
CA ASN A 504 1.38 21.33 20.56
C ASN A 504 -0.07 20.88 20.83
N THR A 505 -1.00 21.84 20.79
CA THR A 505 -2.44 21.61 20.98
C THR A 505 -3.27 22.03 19.76
N ASP A 506 -2.63 22.33 18.63
CA ASP A 506 -3.31 22.81 17.42
C ASP A 506 -4.25 21.73 16.86
N ILE A 507 -5.39 22.14 16.30
CA ILE A 507 -6.39 21.23 15.70
C ILE A 507 -6.83 21.82 14.37
N THR A 508 -6.69 21.05 13.30
CA THR A 508 -7.09 21.44 11.94
C THR A 508 -7.82 20.29 11.26
N VAL A 509 -8.96 20.60 10.63
CA VAL A 509 -9.72 19.66 9.80
C VAL A 509 -9.59 20.07 8.34
N ASN A 510 -9.24 19.11 7.48
CA ASN A 510 -9.36 19.25 6.04
C ASN A 510 -10.59 18.45 5.56
N LEU A 511 -11.68 19.17 5.26
CA LEU A 511 -12.91 18.57 4.76
C LEU A 511 -12.80 18.06 3.31
N GLY A 512 -11.93 18.65 2.50
CA GLY A 512 -11.72 18.24 1.11
C GLY A 512 -11.00 16.88 1.02
N ASN A 513 -10.14 16.58 1.98
CA ASN A 513 -9.46 15.30 2.07
C ASN A 513 -10.10 14.33 3.08
N LEU A 514 -10.91 14.82 4.03
CA LEU A 514 -11.36 14.11 5.23
C LEU A 514 -10.21 13.64 6.13
N SER A 515 -9.34 14.58 6.49
CA SER A 515 -8.27 14.38 7.47
C SER A 515 -8.38 15.35 8.65
N LEU A 516 -7.87 14.91 9.80
CA LEU A 516 -7.68 15.68 11.02
C LEU A 516 -6.20 15.70 11.34
N VAL A 517 -5.61 16.90 11.45
CA VAL A 517 -4.26 17.11 11.98
C VAL A 517 -4.39 17.69 13.38
N VAL A 518 -3.77 17.03 14.37
CA VAL A 518 -3.93 17.41 15.77
C VAL A 518 -2.59 17.34 16.51
N GLY A 519 -2.28 18.37 17.28
CA GLY A 519 -1.15 18.38 18.20
C GLY A 519 -1.30 17.31 19.28
N ALA A 520 -0.19 16.65 19.62
CA ALA A 520 -0.19 15.50 20.52
C ALA A 520 -0.68 15.83 21.95
N ASP A 521 -0.63 17.08 22.37
CA ASP A 521 -1.06 17.55 23.68
C ASP A 521 -2.51 18.07 23.70
N ALA A 522 -3.21 18.06 22.55
CA ALA A 522 -4.63 18.40 22.50
C ALA A 522 -5.45 17.35 23.28
N THR A 523 -6.35 17.80 24.14
CA THR A 523 -7.25 16.91 24.89
C THR A 523 -8.33 16.33 23.99
N ILE A 524 -8.77 15.10 24.28
CA ILE A 524 -9.88 14.46 23.58
C ILE A 524 -11.15 15.33 23.63
N GLU A 525 -11.42 16.06 24.71
CA GLU A 525 -12.52 17.02 24.81
C GLU A 525 -12.41 18.14 23.76
N ALA A 526 -11.23 18.74 23.63
CA ALA A 526 -11.01 19.83 22.68
C ALA A 526 -11.18 19.34 21.24
N ILE A 527 -10.70 18.12 20.95
CA ILE A 527 -10.83 17.47 19.64
C ILE A 527 -12.30 17.20 19.32
N ASN A 528 -13.05 16.55 20.21
CA ASN A 528 -14.46 16.24 20.00
C ASN A 528 -15.29 17.51 19.74
N ARG A 529 -15.08 18.57 20.53
CA ARG A 529 -15.75 19.87 20.30
C ARG A 529 -15.43 20.46 18.92
N TYR A 530 -14.19 20.34 18.46
CA TYR A 530 -13.81 20.80 17.12
C TYR A 530 -14.45 19.95 16.04
N LEU A 531 -14.45 18.63 16.18
CA LEU A 531 -15.11 17.71 15.24
C LEU A 531 -16.62 17.99 15.13
N ASP A 532 -17.29 18.25 16.27
CA ASP A 532 -18.71 18.62 16.32
C ASP A 532 -19.01 19.94 15.57
N GLU A 533 -18.13 20.93 15.67
CA GLU A 533 -18.26 22.23 14.96
C GLU A 533 -18.28 22.04 13.43
N TYR A 534 -17.50 21.07 12.93
CA TYR A 534 -17.39 20.77 11.50
C TYR A 534 -18.33 19.63 11.04
N GLY A 535 -19.14 19.06 11.95
CA GLY A 535 -20.05 17.97 11.63
C GLY A 535 -19.34 16.71 11.15
N VAL A 536 -18.20 16.38 11.74
CA VAL A 536 -17.38 15.22 11.41
C VAL A 536 -17.10 14.36 12.64
N THR A 537 -16.61 13.13 12.43
CA THR A 537 -16.21 12.19 13.48
C THR A 537 -14.86 11.56 13.14
N CYS A 538 -14.15 11.08 14.16
CA CYS A 538 -12.91 10.33 14.01
C CYS A 538 -13.00 9.07 14.86
N ALA A 539 -12.92 7.89 14.24
CA ALA A 539 -13.06 6.61 14.95
C ALA A 539 -12.03 6.41 16.07
N ALA A 540 -10.84 6.99 15.91
CA ALA A 540 -9.76 6.94 16.90
C ALA A 540 -10.00 7.82 18.14
N ILE A 541 -10.95 8.76 18.10
CA ILE A 541 -11.21 9.70 19.19
C ILE A 541 -12.39 9.18 20.02
N PRO A 542 -12.17 8.75 21.27
CA PRO A 542 -13.25 8.21 22.09
C PRO A 542 -14.15 9.34 22.62
N THR A 543 -15.39 8.97 22.97
CA THR A 543 -16.38 9.88 23.58
C THR A 543 -16.28 9.94 25.11
N SER A 544 -15.33 9.21 25.72
CA SER A 544 -15.13 9.11 27.16
C SER A 544 -13.65 9.29 27.52
N GLY A 545 -13.35 9.63 28.78
CA GLY A 545 -11.97 9.87 29.22
C GLY A 545 -11.36 11.11 28.57
N THR A 546 -12.17 12.17 28.45
CA THR A 546 -11.94 13.30 27.55
C THR A 546 -10.79 14.23 27.97
N ASP A 547 -10.32 14.12 29.21
CA ASP A 547 -9.21 14.92 29.75
C ASP A 547 -7.83 14.44 29.25
N ARG A 548 -7.71 13.20 28.76
CA ARG A 548 -6.45 12.64 28.25
C ARG A 548 -6.03 13.33 26.95
N ALA A 549 -4.73 13.58 26.81
CA ALA A 549 -4.13 14.08 25.57
C ALA A 549 -4.12 13.00 24.47
N ILE A 550 -4.30 13.38 23.21
CA ILE A 550 -4.34 12.43 22.08
C ILE A 550 -3.03 11.65 21.90
N GLY A 551 -1.88 12.27 22.18
CA GLY A 551 -0.59 11.58 22.16
C GLY A 551 -0.45 10.54 23.26
N GLU A 552 -0.93 10.83 24.46
CA GLU A 552 -1.02 9.84 25.54
C GLU A 552 -1.97 8.70 25.14
N LEU A 553 -3.09 9.01 24.48
CA LEU A 553 -4.00 8.00 23.95
C LEU A 553 -3.29 7.03 23.01
N VAL A 554 -2.62 7.55 21.98
CA VAL A 554 -1.91 6.73 21.00
C VAL A 554 -0.78 5.93 21.65
N ALA A 555 0.04 6.55 22.50
CA ALA A 555 1.21 5.90 23.09
C ALA A 555 0.87 4.81 24.12
N THR A 556 -0.36 4.77 24.63
CA THR A 556 -0.80 3.84 25.69
C THR A 556 -2.02 2.99 25.31
N ALA A 557 -2.51 3.10 24.07
CA ALA A 557 -3.73 2.44 23.61
C ALA A 557 -3.73 0.93 23.85
N ALA A 558 -4.90 0.36 24.15
CA ALA A 558 -5.12 -1.07 24.28
C ALA A 558 -6.54 -1.45 23.83
N GLY A 559 -6.75 -2.72 23.49
CA GLY A 559 -8.06 -3.24 23.07
C GLY A 559 -8.68 -2.42 21.94
N ALA A 560 -9.95 -2.04 22.10
CA ALA A 560 -10.70 -1.32 21.06
C ALA A 560 -10.12 0.07 20.71
N GLU A 561 -9.54 0.78 21.69
CA GLU A 561 -8.87 2.07 21.42
C GLU A 561 -7.72 1.87 20.43
N ARG A 562 -6.91 0.82 20.67
CA ARG A 562 -5.78 0.47 19.81
C ARG A 562 -6.26 0.13 18.41
N ASP A 563 -7.29 -0.69 18.27
CA ASP A 563 -7.83 -1.08 16.96
C ASP A 563 -8.34 0.13 16.15
N HIS A 564 -9.06 1.05 16.79
CA HIS A 564 -9.55 2.25 16.10
C HIS A 564 -8.41 3.17 15.67
N ILE A 565 -7.41 3.38 16.52
CA ILE A 565 -6.20 4.18 16.20
C ILE A 565 -5.44 3.52 15.06
N ARG A 566 -5.24 2.21 15.15
CA ARG A 566 -4.60 1.39 14.13
C ARG A 566 -5.21 1.66 12.76
N HIS A 567 -6.54 1.64 12.65
CA HIS A 567 -7.23 1.81 11.37
C HIS A 567 -7.40 3.25 10.89
N ALA A 568 -7.26 4.25 11.77
CA ALA A 568 -7.50 5.65 11.42
C ALA A 568 -6.23 6.52 11.27
N LEU A 569 -5.10 6.12 11.88
CA LEU A 569 -3.87 6.89 11.85
C LEU A 569 -3.22 6.87 10.45
N LEU A 570 -3.07 8.07 9.86
CA LEU A 570 -2.45 8.32 8.56
C LEU A 570 -1.00 8.79 8.68
N GLY A 571 -0.68 9.55 9.73
CA GLY A 571 0.64 10.15 9.92
C GLY A 571 0.95 10.55 11.36
N ALA A 572 2.22 10.74 11.66
CA ALA A 572 2.70 11.27 12.94
C ALA A 572 3.97 12.11 12.75
N ASP A 573 3.98 13.31 13.33
CA ASP A 573 5.20 14.08 13.56
C ASP A 573 5.72 13.75 14.96
N VAL A 574 7.02 13.48 15.08
CA VAL A 574 7.64 12.96 16.30
C VAL A 574 9.01 13.59 16.55
N THR A 575 9.52 13.47 17.77
CA THR A 575 10.96 13.44 18.01
C THR A 575 11.40 12.00 18.14
N VAL A 576 12.37 11.55 17.35
CA VAL A 576 12.89 10.18 17.48
C VAL A 576 13.79 10.06 18.71
N ILE A 577 13.82 8.87 19.32
CA ILE A 577 14.59 8.62 20.55
C ILE A 577 16.07 8.99 20.43
N ASP A 578 16.68 8.72 19.27
CA ASP A 578 18.07 9.03 18.98
C ASP A 578 18.26 10.54 18.70
N GLY A 579 18.95 11.21 19.63
CA GLY A 579 19.27 12.64 19.50
C GLY A 579 18.07 13.59 19.56
N GLN A 580 16.84 13.08 19.80
CA GLN A 580 15.61 13.88 19.85
C GLN A 580 15.36 14.67 18.54
N SER A 581 15.74 14.08 17.42
CA SER A 581 15.61 14.72 16.11
C SER A 581 14.17 14.69 15.62
N PRO A 582 13.65 15.76 14.99
CA PRO A 582 12.30 15.75 14.43
C PRO A 582 12.22 14.80 13.23
N ALA A 583 11.09 14.10 13.09
CA ALA A 583 10.78 13.24 11.96
C ALA A 583 9.27 13.22 11.69
N ARG A 584 8.90 12.91 10.46
CA ARG A 584 7.51 12.70 10.03
C ARG A 584 7.37 11.35 9.35
N PHE A 585 6.43 10.54 9.84
CA PHE A 585 6.09 9.25 9.24
C PHE A 585 4.64 9.28 8.76
N GLY A 586 4.41 9.04 7.46
CA GLY A 586 3.11 9.19 6.81
C GLY A 586 2.77 10.64 6.44
N ALA A 587 1.54 10.86 5.99
CA ALA A 587 1.03 12.15 5.54
C ALA A 587 -0.52 12.18 5.66
N GLU A 588 -1.16 13.17 5.03
CA GLU A 588 -2.62 13.22 4.93
C GLU A 588 -3.17 12.32 3.81
N THR A 589 -2.32 11.64 3.05
CA THR A 589 -2.72 10.69 2.01
C THR A 589 -3.46 9.49 2.60
N MET A 590 -4.53 9.06 1.94
CA MET A 590 -5.36 7.93 2.40
C MET A 590 -4.71 6.58 2.14
N LYS A 591 -3.89 6.52 1.10
CA LYS A 591 -2.99 5.40 0.78
C LYS A 591 -1.54 5.90 0.82
N ASP A 592 -0.66 5.12 1.44
CA ASP A 592 0.78 5.37 1.46
C ASP A 592 1.50 4.06 1.76
N VAL A 593 2.28 3.59 0.80
CA VAL A 593 3.13 2.40 0.93
C VAL A 593 4.60 2.73 0.70
N ALA A 594 4.98 3.99 0.86
CA ALA A 594 6.37 4.43 0.75
C ALA A 594 7.18 3.99 1.98
N GLY A 595 7.99 2.94 1.81
CA GLY A 595 8.84 2.41 2.87
C GLY A 595 8.06 1.72 3.98
N TYR A 596 8.69 1.53 5.15
CA TYR A 596 8.01 0.89 6.29
C TYR A 596 7.01 1.83 6.95
N ASP A 597 5.85 1.30 7.37
CA ASP A 597 4.83 2.05 8.09
C ASP A 597 5.27 2.39 9.54
N THR A 598 6.23 3.32 9.65
CA THR A 598 7.01 3.55 10.88
C THR A 598 6.19 4.24 11.97
N LYS A 599 5.14 4.99 11.60
CA LYS A 599 4.17 5.57 12.56
C LYS A 599 3.50 4.50 13.44
N ARG A 600 3.41 3.25 12.96
CA ARG A 600 2.85 2.11 13.73
C ARG A 600 3.66 1.78 14.97
N LEU A 601 4.96 2.06 14.94
CA LEU A 601 5.82 1.87 16.11
C LEU A 601 5.50 2.82 17.26
N TYR A 602 4.72 3.89 17.06
CA TYR A 602 4.34 4.82 18.14
C TYR A 602 3.02 4.44 18.82
N ILE A 603 2.26 3.49 18.27
CA ILE A 603 1.04 2.97 18.88
C ILE A 603 1.42 2.06 20.05
N SER A 604 0.88 2.33 21.24
CA SER A 604 1.11 1.52 22.45
C SER A 604 2.58 1.38 22.86
N ALA A 605 3.45 2.26 22.37
CA ALA A 605 4.90 2.16 22.52
C ALA A 605 5.49 2.86 23.74
N ARG A 606 4.68 3.66 24.45
CA ARG A 606 5.05 4.29 25.72
C ARG A 606 6.39 5.04 25.67
N GLY A 607 6.62 5.80 24.59
CA GLY A 607 7.82 6.62 24.41
C GLY A 607 9.08 5.88 23.93
N ALA A 608 9.02 4.56 23.70
CA ALA A 608 10.19 3.75 23.34
C ALA A 608 10.92 4.21 22.06
N PHE A 609 10.21 4.88 21.14
CA PHE A 609 10.76 5.42 19.89
C PHE A 609 10.89 6.94 19.89
N GLY A 610 10.65 7.57 21.05
CA GLY A 610 10.62 9.02 21.23
C GLY A 610 9.20 9.55 21.42
N ALA A 611 9.03 10.87 21.30
CA ALA A 611 7.81 11.56 21.73
C ALA A 611 6.95 12.02 20.53
N LEU A 612 5.62 11.94 20.69
CA LEU A 612 4.66 12.41 19.71
C LEU A 612 4.53 13.95 19.75
N ARG A 613 4.48 14.59 18.59
CA ARG A 613 4.28 16.05 18.46
C ARG A 613 2.96 16.39 17.79
N SER A 614 2.63 15.70 16.70
CA SER A 614 1.35 15.83 16.02
C SER A 614 0.93 14.48 15.44
N LEU A 615 -0.37 14.31 15.24
CA LEU A 615 -0.98 13.09 14.71
C LEU A 615 -1.95 13.47 13.59
N ILE A 616 -2.02 12.62 12.59
CA ILE A 616 -2.89 12.79 11.43
C ILE A 616 -3.83 11.60 11.36
N PHE A 617 -5.13 11.85 11.35
CA PHE A 617 -6.17 10.81 11.32
C PHE A 617 -7.10 11.01 10.13
N LYS A 618 -7.61 9.91 9.58
CA LYS A 618 -8.78 9.96 8.69
C LYS A 618 -10.05 10.24 9.50
N ILE A 619 -10.95 11.03 8.94
CA ILE A 619 -12.24 11.37 9.54
C ILE A 619 -13.40 11.00 8.61
N SER A 620 -14.62 11.12 9.10
CA SER A 620 -15.85 10.87 8.34
C SER A 620 -16.88 11.95 8.67
N VAL A 621 -17.73 12.29 7.71
CA VAL A 621 -18.85 13.22 7.96
C VAL A 621 -19.86 12.53 8.87
N SER A 622 -20.39 13.28 9.85
CA SER A 622 -21.43 12.79 10.76
C SER A 622 -22.72 12.53 9.98
N ALA A 623 -23.30 11.34 10.18
CA ALA A 623 -24.52 10.89 9.49
C ALA A 623 -25.81 11.55 10.01
#